data_AF-A0A8T2LGS9-F1
#
_entry.id   AF-A0A8T2LGS9-F1
#
_cell.length_a   1.000
_cell.length_b   1.000
_cell.length_c   1.000
_cell.angle_alpha   90.00
_cell.angle_beta   90.00
_cell.angle_gamma   90.00
#
_symmetry.space_group_name_H-M   'P 1'
#
loop_
_entity.id
_entity.type
_entity.pdbx_description
1 polymer ?
#
loop_
_entity_poly.entity_id
_entity_poly.type
_entity_poly.pdbx_seq_one_letter_code
_entity_poly.pdbx_strand_id
1 'polypeptide(L)'
;MSFSDSDLNLKVEKLKKKYLERRKRVSNPVLNRDHGEEAANPDPVSRKSGAKNPPRYREMKSYDEALRELLEVVSNQPQGLHSAHSVSDSEDELSQKTISFEETNVLCTETDVTLPSVLACSSSSGVSDPVCFSKERLRDQTEDLFRSPTPLGQVYQEMVQIYEKLQAERLSQQAWEATLFEREQQLQQKEQLLLQHQNTVHRLQGVEEEVLNRISHLQQQYQQETETLRSALKEKTKENKRIKSSFDSIKELNDTMKKQLNEVSEQNRRLESQSRKVQARLDNLQRKYDHGFVQRIRENIAPKAFDPKPSKQDLPPPSNKSSKPPLNSSTLKLLSALLDWVVDEQLIGSEGISSKRETDLYGVPPPSVQERCSKVLPVLVEQLHQAEPSLQLPLLRFIYCTLTQLEHSSQHPPLTSTLRRLGEEVSRGPGDGSKTRVCPLFRTACLHTRFLSTLIILKTISQADVLAQALDVLHGDVKTDEGQALFLKYRALVAVLAVLRAGSPGLLAPAVDVLLQMSSESRHQPVFLESCSSEQFFRCVSLLLRNPRLNLGLVEKLSVLLQKLSSIRKNRRLFEVSSLHLFLQEMHQTADPTRAFLTINLSSILFNLGLNSRS
;
A
#
# COMPACT_ATOMS: atom_id res chain seq x y z
N MET A 1 44.07 3.57 -13.54
CA MET A 1 44.49 3.22 -12.16
C MET A 1 43.96 1.83 -11.86
N SER A 2 44.85 0.84 -11.78
CA SER A 2 44.51 -0.56 -11.50
C SER A 2 44.24 -0.75 -10.01
N PHE A 3 42.98 -1.04 -9.64
CA PHE A 3 42.65 -1.54 -8.31
C PHE A 3 42.99 -3.02 -8.28
N SER A 4 43.97 -3.41 -7.47
CA SER A 4 44.36 -4.82 -7.32
C SER A 4 43.31 -5.58 -6.51
N ASP A 5 42.96 -6.79 -6.96
CA ASP A 5 42.05 -7.74 -6.27
C ASP A 5 42.43 -7.99 -4.81
N SER A 6 43.69 -7.77 -4.46
CA SER A 6 44.24 -7.80 -3.11
C SER A 6 43.53 -6.83 -2.16
N ASP A 7 43.16 -5.65 -2.66
CA ASP A 7 42.57 -4.57 -1.85
C ASP A 7 41.06 -4.79 -1.61
N LEU A 8 40.40 -5.48 -2.56
CA LEU A 8 39.03 -5.95 -2.41
C LEU A 8 38.96 -7.09 -1.39
N ASN A 9 39.87 -8.07 -1.47
CA ASN A 9 39.94 -9.17 -0.51
C ASN A 9 40.22 -8.70 0.92
N LEU A 10 41.09 -7.69 1.09
CA LEU A 10 41.35 -7.10 2.40
C LEU A 10 40.14 -6.37 2.99
N LYS A 11 39.33 -5.72 2.14
CA LYS A 11 38.06 -5.08 2.55
C LYS A 11 37.02 -6.13 2.95
N VAL A 12 36.91 -7.23 2.21
CA VAL A 12 35.99 -8.34 2.52
C VAL A 12 36.34 -9.01 3.84
N GLU A 13 37.63 -9.26 4.11
CA GLU A 13 38.12 -9.79 5.39
C GLU A 13 37.81 -8.85 6.56
N LYS A 14 38.03 -7.54 6.39
CA LYS A 14 37.65 -6.53 7.41
C LYS A 14 36.15 -6.51 7.69
N LEU A 15 35.32 -6.64 6.65
CA LEU A 15 33.85 -6.69 6.78
C LEU A 15 33.39 -7.97 7.48
N LYS A 16 33.95 -9.13 7.15
CA LYS A 16 33.70 -10.40 7.85
C LYS A 16 34.04 -10.30 9.34
N LYS A 17 35.19 -9.74 9.69
CA LYS A 17 35.61 -9.57 11.09
C LYS A 17 34.65 -8.65 11.86
N LYS A 18 34.22 -7.55 11.24
CA LYS A 18 33.27 -6.59 11.82
C LYS A 18 31.87 -7.19 12.02
N TYR A 19 31.44 -8.06 11.12
CA TYR A 19 30.17 -8.78 11.23
C TYR A 19 30.21 -9.81 12.38
N LEU A 20 31.34 -10.51 12.53
CA LEU A 20 31.55 -11.49 13.59
C LEU A 20 31.62 -10.84 14.98
N GLU A 21 32.25 -9.67 15.10
CA GLU A 21 32.23 -8.86 16.33
C GLU A 21 30.82 -8.38 16.69
N ARG A 22 30.05 -7.90 15.69
CA ARG A 22 28.66 -7.46 15.92
C ARG A 22 27.77 -8.62 16.37
N ARG A 23 27.99 -9.83 15.85
CA ARG A 23 27.30 -11.04 16.30
C ARG A 23 27.66 -11.42 17.73
N LYS A 24 28.94 -11.33 18.12
CA LYS A 24 29.38 -11.58 19.51
C LYS A 24 28.81 -10.57 20.52
N ARG A 25 28.61 -9.30 20.12
CA ARG A 25 27.96 -8.28 20.96
C ARG A 25 26.47 -8.49 21.17
N VAL A 26 25.79 -9.22 20.29
CA VAL A 26 24.35 -9.53 20.41
C VAL A 26 24.09 -10.74 21.31
N SER A 27 25.11 -11.53 21.65
CA SER A 27 24.97 -12.78 22.42
C SER A 27 25.27 -12.67 23.92
N ASN A 28 25.68 -11.51 24.45
CA ASN A 28 25.92 -11.32 25.90
C ASN A 28 24.96 -10.27 26.49
N PRO A 29 23.87 -10.65 27.18
CA PRO A 29 23.21 -9.77 28.12
C PRO A 29 23.98 -9.81 29.44
N VAL A 30 24.78 -8.78 29.71
CA VAL A 30 25.33 -8.54 31.05
C VAL A 30 24.19 -8.05 31.93
N LEU A 31 23.78 -8.93 32.86
CA LEU A 31 23.00 -8.59 34.03
C LEU A 31 23.86 -7.77 34.98
N ASN A 32 23.37 -6.58 35.36
CA ASN A 32 23.75 -5.92 36.60
C ASN A 32 22.47 -5.36 37.23
N ARG A 33 21.94 -6.08 38.22
CA ARG A 33 21.17 -5.46 39.30
C ARG A 33 21.29 -6.32 40.55
N ASP A 34 21.71 -5.64 41.61
CA ASP A 34 22.06 -6.20 42.89
C ASP A 34 20.84 -6.34 43.81
N HIS A 35 20.96 -7.31 44.72
CA HIS A 35 20.27 -7.57 45.98
C HIS A 35 18.84 -8.17 46.05
N GLY A 36 18.76 -9.27 46.80
CA GLY A 36 17.62 -9.64 47.65
C GLY A 36 17.25 -11.12 47.63
N GLU A 37 17.90 -11.93 48.47
CA GLU A 37 17.59 -13.33 48.75
C GLU A 37 16.17 -13.53 49.30
N GLU A 38 15.42 -14.54 48.82
CA GLU A 38 14.87 -15.61 49.67
C GLU A 38 14.33 -16.79 48.82
N ALA A 39 14.50 -17.99 49.37
CA ALA A 39 14.44 -19.28 48.69
C ALA A 39 13.07 -19.96 48.70
N ALA A 40 12.81 -20.83 47.71
CA ALA A 40 12.53 -22.27 47.87
C ALA A 40 11.54 -22.85 46.82
N ASN A 41 12.08 -23.83 46.06
CA ASN A 41 11.46 -24.98 45.39
C ASN A 41 10.27 -24.83 44.41
N PRO A 42 10.49 -25.26 43.15
CA PRO A 42 9.46 -25.83 42.29
C PRO A 42 9.65 -27.35 42.14
N ASP A 43 8.55 -28.08 41.94
CA ASP A 43 8.58 -29.41 41.31
C ASP A 43 7.20 -29.68 40.65
N PRO A 44 7.08 -30.65 39.73
CA PRO A 44 7.07 -30.39 38.29
C PRO A 44 5.72 -30.76 37.65
N VAL A 45 5.52 -30.46 36.36
CA VAL A 45 4.81 -31.33 35.37
C VAL A 45 4.68 -30.62 34.01
N SER A 46 5.42 -31.17 33.05
CA SER A 46 5.03 -31.55 31.69
C SER A 46 4.25 -30.57 30.80
N ARG A 47 4.95 -30.00 29.79
CA ARG A 47 4.40 -29.81 28.44
C ARG A 47 5.44 -30.09 27.37
N LYS A 48 5.24 -31.19 26.63
CA LYS A 48 5.76 -31.37 25.28
C LYS A 48 5.23 -30.25 24.39
N SER A 49 6.10 -29.50 23.72
CA SER A 49 5.75 -28.78 22.51
C SER A 49 6.90 -28.89 21.51
N GLY A 50 6.59 -29.42 20.33
CA GLY A 50 7.53 -29.54 19.22
C GLY A 50 7.91 -28.16 18.69
N ALA A 51 9.20 -27.89 18.64
CA ALA A 51 9.75 -26.71 18.00
C ALA A 51 9.52 -26.82 16.48
N LYS A 52 8.59 -26.02 15.96
CA LYS A 52 8.55 -25.67 14.53
C LYS A 52 9.55 -24.54 14.30
N ASN A 53 10.54 -24.79 13.43
CA ASN A 53 11.54 -23.80 13.02
C ASN A 53 10.88 -22.55 12.38
N PRO A 54 11.46 -21.34 12.57
CA PRO A 54 10.92 -20.10 12.04
C PRO A 54 11.02 -20.01 10.49
N PRO A 55 10.13 -19.23 9.84
CA PRO A 55 9.90 -19.26 8.39
C PRO A 55 11.08 -18.76 7.54
N ARG A 56 12.05 -18.05 8.12
CA ARG A 56 13.19 -17.47 7.39
C ARG A 56 14.14 -18.49 6.75
N TYR A 57 14.22 -19.71 7.28
CA TYR A 57 15.14 -20.73 6.76
C TYR A 57 14.60 -21.45 5.51
N ARG A 58 13.28 -21.42 5.30
CA ARG A 58 12.63 -22.10 4.17
C ARG A 58 12.69 -21.25 2.89
N GLU A 59 12.55 -19.93 3.04
CA GLU A 59 12.67 -18.96 1.94
C GLU A 59 14.09 -18.92 1.38
N MET A 60 15.11 -18.94 2.24
CA MET A 60 16.52 -18.88 1.82
C MET A 60 16.94 -20.11 0.99
N LYS A 61 16.40 -21.30 1.31
CA LYS A 61 16.60 -22.51 0.49
C LYS A 61 15.90 -22.41 -0.87
N SER A 62 14.72 -21.79 -0.95
CA SER A 62 14.01 -21.62 -2.22
C SER A 62 14.73 -20.68 -3.18
N TYR A 63 15.41 -19.64 -2.67
CA TYR A 63 16.22 -18.74 -3.50
C TYR A 63 17.51 -19.42 -3.99
N ASP A 64 18.16 -20.22 -3.14
CA ASP A 64 19.34 -21.01 -3.52
C ASP A 64 19.01 -22.12 -4.54
N GLU A 65 17.76 -22.59 -4.56
CA GLU A 65 17.27 -23.59 -5.52
C GLU A 65 16.91 -22.92 -6.87
N ALA A 66 16.19 -21.80 -6.84
CA ALA A 66 15.89 -21.01 -8.05
C ALA A 66 17.14 -20.45 -8.74
N LEU A 67 18.17 -20.05 -7.97
CA LEU A 67 19.45 -19.61 -8.53
C LEU A 67 20.23 -20.76 -9.19
N ARG A 68 20.12 -21.98 -8.64
CA ARG A 68 20.74 -23.16 -9.25
C ARG A 68 20.03 -23.58 -10.54
N GLU A 69 18.71 -23.55 -10.57
CA GLU A 69 17.93 -23.81 -11.78
C GLU A 69 18.23 -22.78 -12.88
N LEU A 70 18.35 -21.49 -12.52
CA LEU A 70 18.69 -20.44 -13.48
C LEU A 70 20.12 -20.63 -14.06
N LEU A 71 21.08 -21.01 -13.21
CA LEU A 71 22.44 -21.31 -13.64
C LEU A 71 22.49 -22.56 -14.53
N GLU A 72 21.64 -23.56 -14.29
CA GLU A 72 21.54 -24.77 -15.11
C GLU A 72 20.92 -24.50 -16.48
N VAL A 73 19.93 -23.60 -16.56
CA VAL A 73 19.32 -23.14 -17.83
C VAL A 73 20.29 -22.30 -18.67
N VAL A 74 21.08 -21.43 -18.03
CA VAL A 74 22.10 -20.62 -18.72
C VAL A 74 23.28 -21.47 -19.18
N SER A 75 23.62 -22.54 -18.47
CA SER A 75 24.71 -23.45 -18.86
C SER A 75 24.33 -24.40 -20.01
N ASN A 76 23.04 -24.66 -20.22
CA ASN A 76 22.53 -25.62 -21.22
C ASN A 76 21.86 -24.94 -22.42
N GLN A 77 22.53 -23.97 -23.06
CA GLN A 77 22.05 -23.41 -24.32
C GLN A 77 22.49 -24.31 -25.51
N PRO A 78 21.56 -24.91 -26.28
CA PRO A 78 21.93 -25.82 -27.36
C PRO A 78 22.45 -25.07 -28.57
N GLN A 79 23.66 -25.43 -28.98
CA GLN A 79 24.19 -25.19 -30.32
C GLN A 79 23.35 -26.00 -31.32
N GLY A 80 22.53 -25.32 -32.11
CA GLY A 80 21.83 -25.95 -33.21
C GLY A 80 20.57 -25.21 -33.59
N LEU A 81 20.64 -24.44 -34.68
CA LEU A 81 19.63 -24.34 -35.73
C LEU A 81 20.13 -23.35 -36.78
N HIS A 82 20.89 -23.88 -37.73
CA HIS A 82 20.93 -23.36 -39.09
C HIS A 82 19.80 -24.00 -39.89
N SER A 83 19.08 -23.18 -40.66
CA SER A 83 18.27 -23.53 -41.84
C SER A 83 16.95 -24.29 -41.56
N ALA A 84 15.79 -23.99 -42.16
CA ALA A 84 15.50 -23.26 -43.39
C ALA A 84 14.00 -22.86 -43.47
N HIS A 85 13.74 -21.90 -44.37
CA HIS A 85 12.48 -21.59 -45.08
C HIS A 85 11.36 -20.87 -44.30
N SER A 86 11.05 -19.57 -44.51
CA SER A 86 10.74 -18.75 -45.71
C SER A 86 9.24 -18.56 -45.93
N VAL A 87 8.87 -17.34 -46.35
CA VAL A 87 7.60 -16.79 -46.92
C VAL A 87 7.17 -15.58 -46.05
N SER A 88 7.60 -14.34 -46.40
CA SER A 88 6.97 -13.42 -47.40
C SER A 88 5.70 -12.80 -46.80
N ASP A 89 5.47 -11.48 -46.77
CA ASP A 89 6.10 -10.34 -47.43
C ASP A 89 5.51 -9.03 -46.82
N SER A 90 6.29 -7.95 -46.90
CA SER A 90 5.88 -6.60 -47.37
C SER A 90 4.83 -5.80 -46.53
N GLU A 91 4.91 -4.49 -46.27
CA GLU A 91 5.81 -3.37 -46.53
C GLU A 91 5.51 -2.28 -45.46
N ASP A 92 6.44 -1.36 -45.21
CA ASP A 92 6.14 0.07 -45.43
C ASP A 92 7.44 0.91 -45.36
N GLU A 93 7.79 1.41 -46.55
CA GLU A 93 8.53 2.65 -46.82
C GLU A 93 7.85 3.85 -46.10
N LEU A 94 8.39 5.06 -45.88
CA LEU A 94 9.61 5.79 -46.22
C LEU A 94 9.64 7.02 -45.28
N SER A 95 10.82 7.55 -44.93
CA SER A 95 11.21 8.96 -45.14
C SER A 95 12.29 9.47 -44.18
N GLN A 96 13.52 9.45 -44.72
CA GLN A 96 14.57 10.47 -44.69
C GLN A 96 14.49 11.62 -43.65
N LYS A 97 15.56 11.77 -42.85
CA LYS A 97 16.32 13.04 -42.85
C LYS A 97 17.77 12.86 -42.40
N THR A 98 18.64 13.39 -43.25
CA THR A 98 20.09 13.55 -43.26
C THR A 98 20.70 14.04 -41.94
N ILE A 99 21.82 13.45 -41.53
CA ILE A 99 22.81 14.12 -40.67
C ILE A 99 24.20 13.91 -41.27
N SER A 100 24.82 15.02 -41.63
CA SER A 100 26.23 15.19 -42.02
C SER A 100 27.15 14.84 -40.85
N PHE A 101 28.23 14.11 -41.12
CA PHE A 101 29.38 14.01 -40.21
C PHE A 101 30.60 14.58 -40.90
N GLU A 102 31.08 15.70 -40.35
CA GLU A 102 32.44 16.20 -40.51
C GLU A 102 33.40 15.30 -39.72
N GLU A 103 34.56 15.05 -40.32
CA GLU A 103 35.66 14.27 -39.79
C GLU A 103 36.27 14.91 -38.53
N THR A 104 36.68 14.07 -37.57
CA THR A 104 37.89 14.36 -36.80
C THR A 104 38.57 13.08 -36.32
N ASN A 105 39.63 12.73 -37.03
CA ASN A 105 40.90 12.16 -36.55
C ASN A 105 40.89 11.35 -35.24
N VAL A 106 41.10 10.04 -35.37
CA VAL A 106 41.95 9.30 -34.44
C VAL A 106 42.94 8.47 -35.25
N LEU A 107 44.21 8.86 -35.12
CA LEU A 107 45.39 8.11 -35.55
C LEU A 107 45.32 6.66 -35.06
N CYS A 108 45.47 5.70 -35.97
CA CYS A 108 46.04 4.40 -35.66
C CYS A 108 47.24 4.20 -36.59
N THR A 109 48.37 3.90 -35.95
CA THR A 109 49.71 3.86 -36.50
C THR A 109 49.90 2.74 -37.52
N GLU A 110 50.52 3.15 -38.60
CA GLU A 110 51.21 2.41 -39.65
C GLU A 110 52.17 1.33 -39.11
N THR A 111 52.04 0.10 -39.61
CA THR A 111 53.16 -0.73 -40.06
C THR A 111 52.70 -1.78 -41.08
N ASP A 112 53.08 -1.50 -42.33
CA ASP A 112 53.73 -2.38 -43.30
C ASP A 112 52.99 -3.45 -44.15
N VAL A 113 53.08 -3.15 -45.46
CA VAL A 113 53.16 -3.97 -46.69
C VAL A 113 51.97 -4.82 -47.17
N THR A 114 51.18 -4.24 -48.10
CA THR A 114 51.16 -4.68 -49.52
C THR A 114 50.55 -3.59 -50.41
N LEU A 115 51.06 -3.50 -51.65
CA LEU A 115 50.90 -2.41 -52.63
C LEU A 115 49.46 -2.08 -53.06
N PRO A 116 49.21 -0.84 -53.54
CA PRO A 116 47.91 -0.41 -54.06
C PRO A 116 47.71 -0.86 -55.51
N SER A 117 46.50 -1.28 -55.86
CA SER A 117 46.06 -1.40 -57.26
C SER A 117 44.59 -1.05 -57.38
N VAL A 118 44.29 0.25 -57.33
CA VAL A 118 43.08 0.80 -57.94
C VAL A 118 43.44 1.12 -59.39
N LEU A 119 43.13 0.20 -60.31
CA LEU A 119 42.97 0.51 -61.72
C LEU A 119 41.54 0.16 -62.12
N ALA A 120 40.77 1.23 -62.31
CA ALA A 120 39.68 1.39 -63.25
C ALA A 120 38.84 0.15 -63.60
N CYS A 121 37.63 0.11 -63.03
CA CYS A 121 36.49 -0.46 -63.72
C CYS A 121 36.20 0.35 -64.99
N SER A 122 36.50 -0.23 -66.14
CA SER A 122 35.78 0.04 -67.39
C SER A 122 35.59 -1.28 -68.12
N SER A 123 34.59 -2.05 -67.69
CA SER A 123 34.06 -3.17 -68.47
C SER A 123 33.06 -2.61 -69.48
N SER A 124 33.50 -2.50 -70.72
CA SER A 124 32.63 -2.52 -71.88
C SER A 124 32.89 -3.82 -72.65
N SER A 125 31.83 -4.27 -73.34
CA SER A 125 31.88 -5.13 -74.53
C SER A 125 31.84 -6.65 -74.32
N GLY A 126 30.63 -7.18 -74.56
CA GLY A 126 30.44 -8.16 -75.63
C GLY A 126 30.76 -9.61 -75.28
N VAL A 127 29.82 -10.25 -74.59
CA VAL A 127 29.64 -11.70 -74.58
C VAL A 127 29.60 -12.21 -76.01
N SER A 128 30.57 -13.03 -76.38
CA SER A 128 30.49 -13.92 -77.54
C SER A 128 30.13 -15.31 -77.02
N ASP A 129 29.08 -15.88 -77.59
CA ASP A 129 28.51 -17.19 -77.25
C ASP A 129 29.54 -18.34 -77.27
N PRO A 130 29.41 -19.35 -76.38
CA PRO A 130 30.21 -20.56 -76.48
C PRO A 130 29.67 -21.47 -77.59
N VAL A 131 30.45 -21.63 -78.66
CA VAL A 131 30.21 -22.65 -79.69
C VAL A 131 30.41 -24.03 -79.08
N CYS A 132 29.31 -24.79 -79.00
CA CYS A 132 29.30 -26.20 -78.65
C CYS A 132 29.93 -27.00 -79.80
N PHE A 133 31.19 -27.45 -79.66
CA PHE A 133 31.80 -28.35 -80.62
C PHE A 133 31.18 -29.74 -80.49
N SER A 134 30.34 -30.06 -81.47
CA SER A 134 29.73 -31.37 -81.69
C SER A 134 30.79 -32.46 -81.76
N LYS A 135 30.63 -33.43 -80.87
CA LYS A 135 31.43 -34.64 -80.75
C LYS A 135 30.97 -35.64 -81.81
N GLU A 136 31.29 -35.39 -83.07
CA GLU A 136 31.05 -36.39 -84.12
C GLU A 136 32.05 -36.22 -85.26
N ARG A 137 32.72 -37.33 -85.60
CA ARG A 137 33.52 -37.57 -86.80
C ARG A 137 34.96 -37.03 -86.79
N LEU A 138 35.85 -37.83 -86.20
CA LEU A 138 37.24 -38.10 -86.66
C LEU A 138 37.85 -39.17 -85.76
N ARG A 139 37.20 -40.35 -85.70
CA ARG A 139 37.91 -41.61 -85.47
C ARG A 139 38.13 -42.19 -86.85
N ASP A 140 39.32 -41.96 -87.37
CA ASP A 140 40.07 -42.85 -88.26
C ASP A 140 41.19 -42.00 -88.85
N GLN A 141 42.42 -42.51 -88.74
CA GLN A 141 43.68 -41.93 -89.20
C GLN A 141 44.42 -41.01 -88.21
N THR A 142 44.70 -41.49 -86.99
CA THR A 142 45.95 -41.13 -86.30
C THR A 142 46.42 -42.20 -85.30
N GLU A 143 46.19 -43.49 -85.60
CA GLU A 143 46.87 -44.57 -84.91
C GLU A 143 48.12 -44.94 -85.73
N ASP A 144 49.27 -44.30 -85.45
CA ASP A 144 50.61 -44.92 -85.62
C ASP A 144 51.84 -44.02 -85.32
N LEU A 145 51.74 -42.94 -84.52
CA LEU A 145 52.93 -42.12 -84.18
C LEU A 145 53.24 -41.89 -82.69
N PHE A 146 52.51 -42.50 -81.75
CA PHE A 146 52.78 -42.33 -80.31
C PHE A 146 53.45 -43.56 -79.67
N ARG A 147 54.61 -44.00 -80.20
CA ARG A 147 55.39 -45.10 -79.61
C ARG A 147 56.76 -44.71 -79.04
N SER A 148 56.97 -43.42 -78.74
CA SER A 148 58.00 -42.95 -77.80
C SER A 148 57.65 -41.53 -77.32
N PRO A 149 57.90 -41.18 -76.04
CA PRO A 149 57.65 -39.82 -75.59
C PRO A 149 58.70 -38.91 -76.22
N THR A 150 58.31 -38.13 -77.22
CA THR A 150 59.14 -37.01 -77.66
C THR A 150 59.20 -36.01 -76.49
N PRO A 151 60.36 -35.38 -76.19
CA PRO A 151 60.47 -34.40 -75.10
C PRO A 151 59.40 -33.30 -75.17
N LEU A 152 58.99 -32.94 -76.39
CA LEU A 152 57.91 -31.99 -76.66
C LEU A 152 56.52 -32.48 -76.21
N GLY A 153 56.22 -33.77 -76.35
CA GLY A 153 54.94 -34.35 -75.91
C GLY A 153 54.81 -34.42 -74.39
N GLN A 154 55.92 -34.64 -73.68
CA GLN A 154 55.96 -34.56 -72.21
C GLN A 154 55.72 -33.13 -71.72
N VAL A 155 56.36 -32.14 -72.33
CA VAL A 155 56.13 -30.71 -72.02
C VAL A 155 54.68 -30.31 -72.27
N TYR A 156 54.07 -30.75 -73.37
CA TYR A 156 52.66 -30.45 -73.65
C TYR A 156 51.73 -31.08 -72.60
N GLN A 157 51.99 -32.33 -72.20
CA GLN A 157 51.21 -33.00 -71.15
C GLN A 157 51.36 -32.31 -69.80
N GLU A 158 52.56 -31.87 -69.42
CA GLU A 158 52.81 -31.09 -68.20
C GLU A 158 52.10 -29.73 -68.24
N MET A 159 52.11 -29.03 -69.37
CA MET A 159 51.40 -27.77 -69.54
C MET A 159 49.88 -27.92 -69.38
N VAL A 160 49.29 -29.00 -69.89
CA VAL A 160 47.86 -29.31 -69.67
C VAL A 160 47.58 -29.59 -68.19
N GLN A 161 48.42 -30.38 -67.52
CA GLN A 161 48.27 -30.65 -66.08
C GLN A 161 48.42 -29.38 -65.23
N ILE A 162 49.34 -28.49 -65.58
CA ILE A 162 49.50 -27.19 -64.90
C ILE A 162 48.25 -26.33 -65.13
N TYR A 163 47.72 -26.30 -66.35
CA TYR A 163 46.50 -25.55 -66.67
C TYR A 163 45.29 -26.06 -65.88
N GLU A 164 45.08 -27.38 -65.82
CA GLU A 164 44.01 -28.00 -65.03
C GLU A 164 44.15 -27.70 -63.54
N LYS A 165 45.35 -27.79 -62.97
CA LYS A 165 45.62 -27.44 -61.56
C LYS A 165 45.37 -25.96 -61.30
N LEU A 166 45.80 -25.08 -62.19
CA LEU A 166 45.59 -23.63 -62.06
C LEU A 166 44.08 -23.29 -62.14
N GLN A 167 43.34 -23.98 -63.00
CA GLN A 167 41.90 -23.79 -63.13
C GLN A 167 41.15 -24.31 -61.88
N ALA A 168 41.56 -25.44 -61.32
CA ALA A 168 41.02 -25.95 -60.06
C ALA A 168 41.34 -25.02 -58.88
N GLU A 169 42.56 -24.50 -58.80
CA GLU A 169 42.97 -23.54 -57.76
C GLU A 169 42.19 -22.23 -57.87
N ARG A 170 41.97 -21.71 -59.09
CA ARG A 170 41.14 -20.50 -59.30
C ARG A 170 39.71 -20.69 -58.81
N LEU A 171 39.09 -21.85 -59.07
CA LEU A 171 37.74 -22.14 -58.57
C LEU A 171 37.72 -22.28 -57.04
N SER A 172 38.75 -22.89 -56.46
CA SER A 172 38.92 -22.99 -55.00
C SER A 172 39.04 -21.61 -54.36
N GLN A 173 39.87 -20.72 -54.94
CA GLN A 173 40.03 -19.34 -54.49
C GLN A 173 38.73 -18.55 -54.58
N GLN A 174 38.00 -18.67 -55.70
CA GLN A 174 36.71 -18.00 -55.85
C GLN A 174 35.67 -18.48 -54.82
N ALA A 175 35.63 -19.79 -54.53
CA ALA A 175 34.78 -20.33 -53.48
C ALA A 175 35.19 -19.83 -52.09
N TRP A 176 36.49 -19.76 -51.82
CA TRP A 176 37.02 -19.24 -50.56
C TRP A 176 36.70 -17.75 -50.38
N GLU A 177 36.88 -16.93 -51.42
CA GLU A 177 36.51 -15.51 -51.43
C GLU A 177 35.03 -15.29 -51.11
N ALA A 178 34.13 -16.09 -51.69
CA ALA A 178 32.71 -16.03 -51.39
C ALA A 178 32.42 -16.32 -49.90
N THR A 179 33.05 -17.36 -49.33
CA THR A 179 32.88 -17.67 -47.90
C THR A 179 33.49 -16.62 -46.98
N LEU A 180 34.58 -15.97 -47.40
CA LEU A 180 35.20 -14.90 -46.65
C LEU A 180 34.29 -13.67 -46.62
N PHE A 181 33.72 -13.30 -47.77
CA PHE A 181 32.78 -12.20 -47.90
C PHE A 181 31.54 -12.40 -47.02
N GLU A 182 30.95 -13.60 -46.99
CA GLU A 182 29.84 -13.92 -46.09
C GLU A 182 30.23 -13.76 -44.61
N ARG A 183 31.45 -14.19 -44.25
CA ARG A 183 31.96 -14.04 -42.88
C ARG A 183 32.16 -12.58 -42.49
N GLU A 184 32.70 -11.77 -43.39
CA GLU A 184 32.94 -10.35 -43.18
C GLU A 184 31.60 -9.61 -42.99
N GLN A 185 30.60 -9.92 -43.83
CA GLN A 185 29.26 -9.35 -43.70
C GLN A 185 28.62 -9.72 -42.34
N GLN A 186 28.76 -10.97 -41.90
CA GLN A 186 28.26 -11.41 -40.59
C GLN A 186 28.98 -10.73 -39.43
N LEU A 187 30.30 -10.52 -39.54
CA LEU A 187 31.07 -9.79 -38.53
C LEU A 187 30.62 -8.33 -38.44
N GLN A 188 30.44 -7.67 -39.59
CA GLN A 188 29.98 -6.29 -39.65
C GLN A 188 28.59 -6.11 -39.01
N GLN A 189 27.66 -7.05 -39.23
CA GLN A 189 26.36 -7.06 -38.56
C GLN A 189 26.49 -7.20 -37.03
N LYS A 190 27.39 -8.06 -36.55
CA LYS A 190 27.64 -8.25 -35.11
C LYS A 190 28.26 -7.00 -34.47
N GLU A 191 29.22 -6.37 -35.15
CA GLU A 191 29.84 -5.12 -34.69
C GLU A 191 28.82 -3.99 -34.59
N GLN A 192 27.96 -3.83 -35.60
CA GLN A 192 26.88 -2.84 -35.57
C GLN A 192 25.92 -3.08 -34.41
N LEU A 193 25.56 -4.35 -34.16
CA LEU A 193 24.72 -4.71 -33.02
C LEU A 193 25.42 -4.40 -31.69
N LEU A 194 26.71 -4.69 -31.58
CA LEU A 194 27.49 -4.41 -30.38
C LEU A 194 27.55 -2.90 -30.07
N LEU A 195 27.74 -2.07 -31.10
CA LEU A 195 27.70 -0.60 -30.96
C LEU A 195 26.31 -0.11 -30.50
N GLN A 196 25.22 -0.68 -31.01
CA GLN A 196 23.87 -0.37 -30.52
C GLN A 196 23.69 -0.74 -29.04
N HIS A 197 24.21 -1.89 -28.61
CA HIS A 197 24.17 -2.31 -27.22
C HIS A 197 25.05 -1.42 -26.33
N GLN A 198 26.19 -0.96 -26.81
CA GLN A 198 27.07 -0.05 -26.07
C GLN A 198 26.35 1.23 -25.64
N ASN A 199 25.55 1.84 -26.52
CA ASN A 199 24.73 3.01 -26.16
C ASN A 199 23.70 2.69 -25.07
N THR A 200 23.13 1.49 -25.11
CA THR A 200 22.18 1.04 -24.08
C THR A 200 22.87 0.83 -22.73
N VAL A 201 24.09 0.27 -22.73
CA VAL A 201 24.89 0.10 -21.50
C VAL A 201 25.24 1.46 -20.88
N HIS A 202 25.66 2.46 -21.68
CA HIS A 202 25.94 3.80 -21.15
C HIS A 202 24.70 4.46 -20.53
N ARG A 203 23.51 4.29 -21.15
CA ARG A 203 22.25 4.77 -20.56
C ARG A 203 21.94 4.08 -19.24
N LEU A 204 22.14 2.76 -19.15
CA LEU A 204 21.93 2.01 -17.92
C LEU A 204 22.87 2.46 -16.80
N GLN A 205 24.14 2.74 -17.11
CA GLN A 205 25.09 3.29 -16.15
C GLN A 205 24.65 4.65 -15.60
N GLY A 206 24.16 5.55 -16.46
CA GLY A 206 23.61 6.84 -16.00
C GLY A 206 22.42 6.69 -15.05
N VAL A 207 21.50 5.76 -15.36
CA VAL A 207 20.36 5.45 -14.47
C VAL A 207 20.84 4.84 -13.14
N GLU A 208 21.84 3.97 -13.16
CA GLU A 208 22.44 3.40 -11.95
C GLU A 208 23.03 4.50 -11.05
N GLU A 209 23.77 5.45 -11.61
CA GLU A 209 24.32 6.59 -10.88
C GLU A 209 23.23 7.49 -10.27
N GLU A 210 22.16 7.78 -11.01
CA GLU A 210 21.01 8.53 -10.50
C GLU A 210 20.33 7.83 -9.32
N VAL A 211 20.15 6.50 -9.42
CA VAL A 211 19.58 5.69 -8.34
C VAL A 211 20.47 5.71 -7.11
N LEU A 212 21.78 5.53 -7.28
CA LEU A 212 22.75 5.58 -6.16
C LEU A 212 22.74 6.96 -5.48
N ASN A 213 22.68 8.04 -6.25
CA ASN A 213 22.57 9.40 -5.73
C ASN A 213 21.26 9.61 -4.95
N ARG A 214 20.13 9.11 -5.47
CA ARG A 214 18.83 9.18 -4.80
C ARG A 214 18.83 8.42 -3.47
N ILE A 215 19.42 7.23 -3.45
CA ILE A 215 19.57 6.41 -2.23
C ILE A 215 20.42 7.15 -1.20
N SER A 216 21.54 7.72 -1.61
CA SER A 216 22.42 8.51 -0.74
C SER A 216 21.69 9.70 -0.11
N HIS A 217 20.95 10.47 -0.93
CA HIS A 217 20.16 11.60 -0.45
C HIS A 217 19.08 11.17 0.56
N LEU A 218 18.33 10.11 0.25
CA LEU A 218 17.33 9.56 1.17
C LEU A 218 17.97 9.13 2.50
N GLN A 219 19.12 8.44 2.44
CA GLN A 219 19.84 8.00 3.63
C GLN A 219 20.30 9.19 4.48
N GLN A 220 20.77 10.27 3.86
CA GLN A 220 21.16 11.50 4.56
C GLN A 220 19.95 12.19 5.20
N GLN A 221 18.82 12.28 4.50
CA GLN A 221 17.58 12.84 5.06
C GLN A 221 17.09 12.04 6.26
N TYR A 222 17.06 10.71 6.16
CA TYR A 222 16.69 9.86 7.30
C TYR A 222 17.64 10.05 8.49
N GLN A 223 18.94 10.23 8.26
CA GLN A 223 19.89 10.51 9.34
C GLN A 223 19.59 11.85 10.02
N GLN A 224 19.35 12.91 9.25
CA GLN A 224 18.98 14.23 9.78
C GLN A 224 17.66 14.19 10.56
N GLU A 225 16.63 13.52 10.04
CA GLU A 225 15.35 13.35 10.72
C GLU A 225 15.52 12.56 12.04
N THR A 226 16.34 11.52 12.03
CA THR A 226 16.63 10.75 13.24
C THR A 226 17.35 11.60 14.29
N GLU A 227 18.27 12.47 13.89
CA GLU A 227 18.99 13.37 14.81
C GLU A 227 18.11 14.47 15.38
N THR A 228 17.23 15.05 14.57
CA THR A 228 16.27 16.06 15.02
C THR A 228 15.26 15.45 16.00
N LEU A 229 14.69 14.27 15.70
CA LEU A 229 13.79 13.56 16.60
C LEU A 229 14.48 13.15 17.91
N ARG A 230 15.73 12.68 17.86
CA ARG A 230 16.51 12.39 19.08
C ARG A 230 16.71 13.63 19.93
N SER A 231 16.96 14.77 19.32
CA SER A 231 17.16 16.04 20.03
C SER A 231 15.86 16.53 20.66
N ALA A 232 14.75 16.47 19.93
CA ALA A 232 13.42 16.79 20.46
C ALA A 232 13.01 15.88 21.62
N LEU A 233 13.30 14.58 21.54
CA LEU A 233 13.05 13.64 22.62
C LEU A 233 13.86 13.98 23.88
N LYS A 234 15.14 14.36 23.72
CA LYS A 234 15.98 14.81 24.84
C LYS A 234 15.41 16.06 25.50
N GLU A 235 14.94 17.04 24.73
CA GLU A 235 14.30 18.24 25.27
C GLU A 235 13.02 17.92 26.02
N LYS A 236 12.12 17.12 25.43
CA LYS A 236 10.88 16.70 26.09
C LYS A 236 11.13 15.92 27.37
N THR A 237 12.20 15.13 27.41
CA THR A 237 12.61 14.43 28.64
C THR A 237 13.09 15.40 29.72
N LYS A 238 13.82 16.47 29.36
CA LYS A 238 14.23 17.52 30.30
C LYS A 238 13.02 18.30 30.83
N GLU A 239 12.10 18.67 29.95
CA GLU A 239 10.85 19.36 30.31
C GLU A 239 10.01 18.50 31.26
N ASN A 240 9.88 17.20 30.99
CA ASN A 240 9.14 16.26 31.85
C ASN A 240 9.78 16.15 33.24
N LYS A 241 11.11 16.09 33.34
CA LYS A 241 11.83 16.15 34.62
C LYS A 241 11.53 17.44 35.38
N ARG A 242 11.48 18.58 34.70
CA ARG A 242 11.15 19.89 35.28
C ARG A 242 9.70 19.96 35.78
N ILE A 243 8.76 19.41 35.01
CA ILE A 243 7.34 19.34 35.42
C ILE A 243 7.21 18.43 36.63
N LYS A 244 7.90 17.28 36.64
CA LYS A 244 7.90 16.37 37.80
C LYS A 244 8.42 17.05 39.06
N SER A 245 9.55 17.76 38.98
CA SER A 245 10.06 18.51 40.14
C SER A 245 9.10 19.60 40.59
N SER A 246 8.46 20.32 39.65
CA SER A 246 7.43 21.31 39.98
C SER A 246 6.21 20.68 40.67
N PHE A 247 5.80 19.50 40.23
CA PHE A 247 4.71 18.76 40.86
C PHE A 247 5.07 18.34 42.29
N ASP A 248 6.29 17.85 42.50
CA ASP A 248 6.78 17.46 43.83
C ASP A 248 6.81 18.68 44.79
N SER A 249 7.22 19.86 44.31
CA SER A 249 7.15 21.10 45.12
C SER A 249 5.71 21.52 45.46
N ILE A 250 4.77 21.41 44.52
CA ILE A 250 3.35 21.72 44.78
C ILE A 250 2.76 20.73 45.79
N LYS A 251 3.14 19.45 45.70
CA LYS A 251 2.72 18.41 46.63
C LYS A 251 3.19 18.73 48.06
N GLU A 252 4.46 19.09 48.22
CA GLU A 252 5.03 19.49 49.52
C GLU A 252 4.33 20.72 50.11
N LEU A 253 4.05 21.72 49.28
CA LEU A 253 3.27 22.89 49.70
C LEU A 253 1.86 22.51 50.15
N ASN A 254 1.19 21.63 49.40
CA ASN A 254 -0.15 21.14 49.76
C ASN A 254 -0.15 20.38 51.09
N ASP A 255 0.84 19.53 51.33
CA ASP A 255 1.00 18.80 52.59
C ASP A 255 1.26 19.75 53.76
N THR A 256 2.01 20.84 53.52
CA THR A 256 2.22 21.91 54.51
C THR A 256 0.92 22.66 54.80
N MET A 257 0.15 23.03 53.77
CA MET A 257 -1.16 23.68 53.94
C MET A 257 -2.15 22.81 54.71
N LYS A 258 -2.17 21.50 54.46
CA LYS A 258 -3.01 20.56 55.24
C LYS A 258 -2.63 20.53 56.71
N LYS A 259 -1.32 20.56 57.04
CA LYS A 259 -0.87 20.65 58.43
C LYS A 259 -1.35 21.94 59.09
N GLN A 260 -1.14 23.08 58.43
CA GLN A 260 -1.62 24.38 58.94
C GLN A 260 -3.13 24.41 59.11
N LEU A 261 -3.90 23.85 58.16
CA LEU A 261 -5.36 23.76 58.26
C LEU A 261 -5.79 22.91 59.46
N ASN A 262 -5.12 21.78 59.71
CA ASN A 262 -5.40 20.94 60.86
C ASN A 262 -5.08 21.64 62.18
N GLU A 263 -3.96 22.37 62.26
CA GLU A 263 -3.60 23.17 63.43
C GLU A 263 -4.64 24.25 63.73
N VAL A 264 -5.07 25.01 62.71
CA VAL A 264 -6.13 26.03 62.85
C VAL A 264 -7.46 25.39 63.23
N SER A 265 -7.82 24.25 62.64
CA SER A 265 -9.01 23.49 62.99
C SER A 265 -9.00 23.04 64.45
N GLU A 266 -7.85 22.57 64.95
CA GLU A 266 -7.69 22.19 66.35
C GLU A 266 -7.79 23.39 67.30
N GLN A 267 -7.16 24.52 66.95
CA GLN A 267 -7.31 25.77 67.70
C GLN A 267 -8.78 26.22 67.75
N ASN A 268 -9.49 26.16 66.63
CA ASN A 268 -10.90 26.52 66.58
C ASN A 268 -11.75 25.58 67.46
N ARG A 269 -11.48 24.28 67.43
CA ARG A 269 -12.14 23.29 68.32
C ARG A 269 -11.89 23.58 69.80
N ARG A 270 -10.69 24.04 70.16
CA ARG A 270 -10.38 24.47 71.54
C ARG A 270 -11.16 25.73 71.92
N LEU A 271 -11.21 26.73 71.05
CA LEU A 271 -11.98 27.96 71.27
C LEU A 271 -13.49 27.69 71.36
N GLU A 272 -14.04 26.83 70.49
CA GLU A 272 -15.42 26.38 70.59
C GLU A 272 -15.70 25.68 71.92
N SER A 273 -14.78 24.85 72.39
CA SER A 273 -14.91 24.16 73.69
C SER A 273 -14.88 25.16 74.86
N GLN A 274 -14.04 26.19 74.78
CA GLN A 274 -14.02 27.28 75.78
C GLN A 274 -15.30 28.11 75.73
N SER A 275 -15.75 28.48 74.53
CA SER A 275 -17.01 29.20 74.30
C SER A 275 -18.20 28.44 74.88
N ARG A 276 -18.32 27.13 74.62
CA ARG A 276 -19.36 26.28 75.21
C ARG A 276 -19.30 26.25 76.74
N LYS A 277 -18.11 26.22 77.34
CA LYS A 277 -17.95 26.29 78.80
C LYS A 277 -18.40 27.64 79.37
N VAL A 278 -18.06 28.74 78.70
CA VAL A 278 -18.51 30.09 79.09
C VAL A 278 -20.02 30.22 78.93
N GLN A 279 -20.59 29.75 77.82
CA GLN A 279 -22.03 29.70 77.60
C GLN A 279 -22.75 28.90 78.69
N ALA A 280 -22.25 27.70 79.02
CA ALA A 280 -22.83 26.89 80.09
C ALA A 280 -22.77 27.58 81.47
N ARG A 281 -21.70 28.35 81.74
CA ARG A 281 -21.58 29.18 82.96
C ARG A 281 -22.59 30.33 82.94
N LEU A 282 -22.74 31.01 81.81
CA LEU A 282 -23.73 32.06 81.61
C LEU A 282 -25.15 31.52 81.85
N ASP A 283 -25.49 30.39 81.21
CA ASP A 283 -26.79 29.72 81.37
C ASP A 283 -27.03 29.27 82.82
N ASN A 284 -25.98 28.86 83.55
CA ASN A 284 -26.08 28.49 84.96
C ASN A 284 -26.32 29.72 85.84
N LEU A 285 -25.58 30.83 85.60
CA LEU A 285 -25.77 32.09 86.30
C LEU A 285 -27.15 32.68 86.03
N GLN A 286 -27.62 32.63 84.78
CA GLN A 286 -28.95 33.04 84.38
C GLN A 286 -30.00 32.18 85.09
N ARG A 287 -29.85 30.84 85.08
CA ARG A 287 -30.71 29.95 85.87
C ARG A 287 -30.68 30.29 87.36
N LYS A 288 -29.53 30.62 87.96
CA LYS A 288 -29.47 31.02 89.39
C LYS A 288 -30.15 32.35 89.64
N TYR A 289 -30.00 33.32 88.75
CA TYR A 289 -30.71 34.60 88.81
C TYR A 289 -32.22 34.38 88.72
N ASP A 290 -32.67 33.59 87.74
CA ASP A 290 -34.08 33.24 87.55
C ASP A 290 -34.62 32.45 88.74
N HIS A 291 -33.87 31.48 89.29
CA HIS A 291 -34.28 30.76 90.51
C HIS A 291 -34.34 31.70 91.72
N GLY A 292 -33.40 32.63 91.91
CA GLY A 292 -33.42 33.59 93.01
C GLY A 292 -34.53 34.64 92.85
N PHE A 293 -34.82 35.04 91.62
CA PHE A 293 -35.95 35.90 91.27
C PHE A 293 -37.28 35.17 91.51
N VAL A 294 -37.42 33.94 91.03
CA VAL A 294 -38.57 33.07 91.27
C VAL A 294 -38.69 32.69 92.75
N GLN A 295 -37.60 32.55 93.51
CA GLN A 295 -37.63 32.27 94.95
C GLN A 295 -38.07 33.49 95.77
N ARG A 296 -37.64 34.72 95.42
CA ARG A 296 -38.23 35.95 95.98
C ARG A 296 -39.71 36.09 95.64
N ILE A 297 -40.11 35.60 94.46
CA ILE A 297 -41.51 35.56 94.05
C ILE A 297 -42.26 34.40 94.74
N ARG A 298 -41.61 33.29 95.10
CA ARG A 298 -42.22 32.11 95.77
C ARG A 298 -42.31 32.21 97.29
N GLU A 299 -41.50 33.04 97.95
CA GLU A 299 -41.75 33.45 99.35
C GLU A 299 -43.05 34.28 99.46
N ASN A 300 -43.50 34.87 98.34
CA ASN A 300 -44.82 35.47 98.17
C ASN A 300 -45.68 34.63 97.21
N ILE A 301 -46.20 33.50 97.71
CA ILE A 301 -47.30 32.65 97.17
C ILE A 301 -46.85 31.22 96.81
N ALA A 302 -47.43 30.27 97.55
CA ALA A 302 -47.32 28.83 97.44
C ALA A 302 -48.32 28.25 96.38
N PRO A 303 -48.26 26.96 95.99
CA PRO A 303 -48.08 26.53 94.60
C PRO A 303 -49.26 25.74 94.00
N LYS A 304 -49.28 25.53 92.66
CA LYS A 304 -49.71 24.25 92.03
C LYS A 304 -49.54 24.16 90.50
N ALA A 305 -49.17 22.95 90.08
CA ALA A 305 -49.70 22.11 88.98
C ALA A 305 -49.35 22.36 87.48
N PHE A 306 -48.69 21.31 86.94
CA PHE A 306 -48.90 20.55 85.69
C PHE A 306 -48.40 21.03 84.30
N ASP A 307 -47.69 20.07 83.66
CA ASP A 307 -47.41 19.72 82.23
C ASP A 307 -48.09 20.54 81.10
N PRO A 308 -47.52 20.63 79.85
CA PRO A 308 -47.16 19.44 79.04
C PRO A 308 -46.01 19.57 77.98
N LYS A 309 -45.64 18.41 77.41
CA LYS A 309 -45.03 18.14 76.06
C LYS A 309 -45.74 18.93 74.92
N PRO A 310 -45.25 19.08 73.65
CA PRO A 310 -44.55 18.06 72.81
C PRO A 310 -43.62 18.60 71.67
N SER A 311 -43.31 17.72 70.70
CA SER A 311 -42.91 17.99 69.28
C SER A 311 -41.39 18.07 69.01
N LYS A 312 -40.81 17.59 67.91
CA LYS A 312 -41.28 17.07 66.60
C LYS A 312 -40.02 16.55 65.85
N GLN A 313 -40.19 15.58 64.93
CA GLN A 313 -39.62 15.49 63.55
C GLN A 313 -38.10 15.77 63.32
N ASP A 314 -37.33 15.10 62.44
CA ASP A 314 -37.65 14.49 61.16
C ASP A 314 -36.41 13.75 60.57
N LEU A 315 -36.68 12.71 59.75
CA LEU A 315 -35.97 12.29 58.51
C LEU A 315 -34.52 11.69 58.54
N PRO A 316 -34.06 10.99 57.46
CA PRO A 316 -33.73 9.56 57.46
C PRO A 316 -32.27 9.25 57.05
N PRO A 317 -31.81 7.98 57.05
CA PRO A 317 -30.61 7.59 56.32
C PRO A 317 -30.93 7.06 54.90
N PRO A 318 -30.13 7.41 53.88
CA PRO A 318 -30.34 6.98 52.50
C PRO A 318 -29.89 5.53 52.25
N SER A 319 -30.66 4.83 51.42
CA SER A 319 -30.35 3.52 50.87
C SER A 319 -29.31 3.62 49.76
N ASN A 320 -28.11 3.08 49.99
CA ASN A 320 -27.14 2.80 48.93
C ASN A 320 -27.15 1.31 48.60
N LYS A 321 -27.95 0.91 47.61
CA LYS A 321 -27.76 -0.34 46.86
C LYS A 321 -27.21 0.03 45.49
N SER A 322 -25.89 0.01 45.33
CA SER A 322 -25.26 -0.05 44.01
C SER A 322 -25.32 -1.50 43.51
N SER A 323 -26.43 -1.85 42.87
CA SER A 323 -26.49 -3.04 42.02
C SER A 323 -25.53 -2.81 40.85
N LYS A 324 -24.42 -3.55 40.81
CA LYS A 324 -23.62 -3.72 39.60
C LYS A 324 -24.57 -4.24 38.49
N PRO A 325 -24.59 -3.63 37.29
CA PRO A 325 -25.37 -4.17 36.19
C PRO A 325 -24.79 -5.53 35.77
N PRO A 326 -25.61 -6.49 35.31
CA PRO A 326 -25.09 -7.76 34.83
C PRO A 326 -24.36 -7.53 33.51
N LEU A 327 -23.03 -7.56 33.54
CA LEU A 327 -22.22 -7.91 32.38
C LEU A 327 -22.82 -9.21 31.80
N ASN A 328 -23.01 -9.30 30.48
CA ASN A 328 -23.27 -10.53 29.69
C ASN A 328 -24.64 -10.69 28.99
N SER A 329 -25.63 -9.80 29.11
CA SER A 329 -26.90 -9.98 28.35
C SER A 329 -26.76 -9.76 26.84
N SER A 330 -26.04 -8.71 26.43
CA SER A 330 -25.86 -8.33 25.01
C SER A 330 -24.86 -9.23 24.27
N THR A 331 -23.83 -9.72 24.96
CA THR A 331 -22.88 -10.71 24.41
C THR A 331 -23.55 -12.06 24.16
N LEU A 332 -24.43 -12.51 25.07
CA LEU A 332 -25.21 -13.74 24.88
C LEU A 332 -26.24 -13.59 23.75
N LYS A 333 -26.85 -12.41 23.59
CA LYS A 333 -27.72 -12.11 22.43
C LYS A 333 -26.96 -12.14 21.10
N LEU A 334 -25.75 -11.58 21.06
CA LEU A 334 -24.90 -11.63 19.86
C LEU A 334 -24.47 -13.07 19.55
N LEU A 335 -24.05 -13.82 20.57
CA LEU A 335 -23.67 -15.22 20.40
C LEU A 335 -24.85 -16.06 19.92
N SER A 336 -26.05 -15.88 20.48
CA SER A 336 -27.28 -16.52 20.00
C SER A 336 -27.53 -16.20 18.53
N ALA A 337 -27.49 -14.93 18.15
CA ALA A 337 -27.73 -14.53 16.77
C ALA A 337 -26.68 -15.08 15.79
N LEU A 338 -25.40 -15.16 16.21
CA LEU A 338 -24.32 -15.75 15.41
C LEU A 338 -24.46 -17.27 15.30
N LEU A 339 -24.86 -17.95 16.38
CA LEU A 339 -25.12 -19.39 16.37
C LEU A 339 -26.32 -19.71 15.48
N ASP A 340 -27.40 -18.94 15.56
CA ASP A 340 -28.56 -19.06 14.66
C ASP A 340 -28.12 -18.86 13.19
N TRP A 341 -27.23 -17.89 12.91
CA TRP A 341 -26.69 -17.69 11.55
C TRP A 341 -25.88 -18.88 11.03
N VAL A 342 -25.00 -19.46 11.85
CA VAL A 342 -24.18 -20.61 11.45
C VAL A 342 -25.02 -21.87 11.30
N VAL A 343 -26.00 -22.08 12.20
CA VAL A 343 -26.92 -23.22 12.14
C VAL A 343 -27.80 -23.13 10.89
N ASP A 344 -28.33 -21.96 10.57
CA ASP A 344 -29.14 -21.74 9.38
C ASP A 344 -28.33 -21.90 8.07
N GLU A 345 -27.08 -21.42 7.98
CA GLU A 345 -26.24 -21.63 6.78
C GLU A 345 -25.86 -23.11 6.57
N GLN A 346 -25.63 -23.87 7.65
CA GLN A 346 -25.29 -25.29 7.53
C GLN A 346 -26.49 -26.20 7.29
N LEU A 347 -27.68 -25.82 7.76
CA LEU A 347 -28.95 -26.50 7.42
C LEU A 347 -29.35 -26.27 5.96
N ILE A 348 -29.04 -25.10 5.39
CA ILE A 348 -29.27 -24.78 3.96
C ILE A 348 -28.15 -25.37 3.07
N GLY A 349 -26.95 -25.59 3.62
CA GLY A 349 -25.76 -26.05 2.89
C GLY A 349 -25.61 -27.57 2.72
N SER A 350 -26.55 -28.36 3.25
CA SER A 350 -26.52 -29.83 3.15
C SER A 350 -27.59 -30.36 2.20
N GLU A 351 -27.62 -29.88 0.95
CA GLU A 351 -28.11 -30.67 -0.18
C GLU A 351 -27.52 -30.12 -1.49
N GLY A 352 -26.62 -30.89 -2.08
CA GLY A 352 -26.19 -30.68 -3.45
C GLY A 352 -27.31 -31.08 -4.40
N ILE A 353 -27.33 -30.41 -5.55
CA ILE A 353 -28.14 -30.66 -6.76
C ILE A 353 -29.35 -29.73 -6.88
N SER A 354 -29.37 -29.03 -8.01
CA SER A 354 -30.42 -28.18 -8.53
C SER A 354 -31.84 -28.72 -8.29
N SER A 355 -32.72 -27.95 -7.64
CA SER A 355 -34.02 -27.54 -8.21
C SER A 355 -34.75 -26.55 -7.30
N LYS A 356 -35.79 -25.93 -7.87
CA LYS A 356 -36.82 -25.05 -7.32
C LYS A 356 -37.06 -25.10 -5.80
N ARG A 357 -37.25 -23.90 -5.22
CA ARG A 357 -38.11 -23.56 -4.08
C ARG A 357 -38.86 -24.77 -3.51
N GLU A 358 -38.33 -25.35 -2.44
CA GLU A 358 -39.15 -26.12 -1.51
C GLU A 358 -39.31 -25.30 -0.23
N THR A 359 -40.57 -24.98 0.02
CA THR A 359 -41.08 -24.35 1.23
C THR A 359 -41.13 -25.43 2.29
N ASP A 360 -40.38 -25.26 3.38
CA ASP A 360 -40.47 -26.12 4.54
C ASP A 360 -41.91 -26.21 5.09
N LEU A 361 -42.24 -27.38 5.63
CA LEU A 361 -43.56 -27.86 6.06
C LEU A 361 -44.26 -27.05 7.19
N TYR A 362 -43.73 -25.90 7.57
CA TYR A 362 -44.38 -24.89 8.39
C TYR A 362 -44.16 -23.54 7.70
N GLY A 363 -45.20 -22.98 7.09
CA GLY A 363 -45.15 -21.90 6.09
C GLY A 363 -44.64 -20.52 6.55
N VAL A 364 -43.51 -20.46 7.26
CA VAL A 364 -42.76 -19.25 7.57
C VAL A 364 -41.49 -19.27 6.73
N PRO A 365 -41.35 -18.37 5.73
CA PRO A 365 -40.11 -18.23 4.99
C PRO A 365 -38.96 -17.91 5.96
N PRO A 366 -37.76 -18.50 5.80
CA PRO A 366 -36.62 -18.15 6.62
C PRO A 366 -36.37 -16.64 6.55
N PRO A 367 -36.08 -15.96 7.68
CA PRO A 367 -35.89 -14.52 7.70
C PRO A 367 -34.73 -14.17 6.75
N SER A 368 -34.94 -13.18 5.88
CA SER A 368 -33.94 -12.79 4.90
C SER A 368 -32.63 -12.41 5.61
N VAL A 369 -31.48 -12.63 4.96
CA VAL A 369 -30.15 -12.19 5.47
C VAL A 369 -30.20 -10.74 5.93
N GLN A 370 -30.99 -9.92 5.24
CA GLN A 370 -31.17 -8.54 5.56
C GLN A 370 -31.99 -8.27 6.83
N GLU A 371 -33.10 -8.98 7.04
CA GLU A 371 -33.88 -8.89 8.26
C GLU A 371 -33.02 -9.25 9.46
N ARG A 372 -32.20 -10.29 9.32
CA ARG A 372 -31.19 -10.68 10.31
C ARG A 372 -30.17 -9.56 10.56
N CYS A 373 -29.59 -8.96 9.51
CA CYS A 373 -28.67 -7.82 9.64
C CYS A 373 -29.31 -6.64 10.38
N SER A 374 -30.59 -6.34 10.10
CA SER A 374 -31.31 -5.22 10.73
C SER A 374 -31.55 -5.44 12.24
N LYS A 375 -31.78 -6.70 12.66
CA LYS A 375 -31.98 -7.09 14.07
C LYS A 375 -30.67 -7.14 14.86
N VAL A 376 -29.58 -7.55 14.22
CA VAL A 376 -28.27 -7.70 14.88
C VAL A 376 -27.53 -6.36 15.03
N LEU A 377 -27.74 -5.41 14.13
CA LEU A 377 -27.01 -4.14 14.13
C LEU A 377 -27.08 -3.36 15.46
N PRO A 378 -28.24 -3.19 16.13
CA PRO A 378 -28.30 -2.54 17.44
C PRO A 378 -27.45 -3.25 18.51
N VAL A 379 -27.43 -4.60 18.51
CA VAL A 379 -26.63 -5.40 19.44
C VAL A 379 -25.14 -5.16 19.19
N LEU A 380 -24.73 -5.04 17.93
CA LEU A 380 -23.33 -4.74 17.57
C LEU A 380 -22.88 -3.36 18.03
N VAL A 381 -23.75 -2.36 17.96
CA VAL A 381 -23.46 -1.01 18.47
C VAL A 381 -23.19 -1.06 19.98
N GLU A 382 -24.03 -1.78 20.73
CA GLU A 382 -23.82 -1.96 22.18
C GLU A 382 -22.55 -2.72 22.51
N GLN A 383 -22.21 -3.76 21.73
CA GLN A 383 -20.95 -4.50 21.93
C GLN A 383 -19.73 -3.67 21.58
N LEU A 384 -19.78 -2.81 20.56
CA LEU A 384 -18.62 -2.01 20.15
C LEU A 384 -18.19 -1.03 21.24
N HIS A 385 -19.16 -0.45 21.94
CA HIS A 385 -18.92 0.42 23.08
C HIS A 385 -18.23 -0.30 24.26
N GLN A 386 -18.55 -1.57 24.48
CA GLN A 386 -18.11 -2.36 25.64
C GLN A 386 -16.95 -3.33 25.32
N ALA A 387 -16.49 -3.37 24.06
CA ALA A 387 -15.57 -4.40 23.59
C ALA A 387 -14.15 -4.24 24.14
N GLU A 388 -13.57 -5.36 24.58
CA GLU A 388 -12.13 -5.45 24.84
C GLU A 388 -11.31 -5.19 23.54
N PRO A 389 -10.09 -4.62 23.65
CA PRO A 389 -9.24 -4.32 22.49
C PRO A 389 -8.99 -5.51 21.55
N SER A 390 -8.98 -6.73 22.08
CA SER A 390 -8.81 -7.99 21.34
C SER A 390 -9.97 -8.29 20.38
N LEU A 391 -11.18 -7.85 20.70
CA LEU A 391 -12.41 -8.14 19.94
C LEU A 391 -12.82 -7.00 18.99
N GLN A 392 -12.17 -5.83 19.10
CA GLN A 392 -12.52 -4.65 18.29
C GLN A 392 -12.42 -4.90 16.79
N LEU A 393 -11.31 -5.49 16.30
CA LEU A 393 -11.13 -5.73 14.86
C LEU A 393 -12.13 -6.75 14.29
N PRO A 394 -12.33 -7.94 14.90
CA PRO A 394 -13.39 -8.87 14.48
C PRO A 394 -14.78 -8.22 14.46
N LEU A 395 -15.10 -7.43 15.48
CA LEU A 395 -16.40 -6.77 15.58
C LEU A 395 -16.60 -5.72 14.48
N LEU A 396 -15.58 -4.89 14.20
CA LEU A 396 -15.62 -3.92 13.10
C LEU A 396 -15.76 -4.59 11.73
N ARG A 397 -15.09 -5.74 11.51
CA ARG A 397 -15.28 -6.53 10.28
C ARG A 397 -16.73 -6.97 10.13
N PHE A 398 -17.30 -7.51 11.20
CA PHE A 398 -18.67 -7.99 11.20
C PHE A 398 -19.70 -6.87 11.00
N ILE A 399 -19.49 -5.73 11.66
CA ILE A 399 -20.28 -4.51 11.46
C ILE A 399 -20.22 -4.06 10.00
N TYR A 400 -19.02 -3.93 9.44
CA TYR A 400 -18.86 -3.49 8.06
C TYR A 400 -19.55 -4.44 7.07
N CYS A 401 -19.39 -5.75 7.25
CA CYS A 401 -20.10 -6.75 6.44
C CYS A 401 -21.62 -6.58 6.54
N THR A 402 -22.15 -6.41 7.76
CA THR A 402 -23.58 -6.18 8.01
C THR A 402 -24.09 -4.93 7.28
N LEU A 403 -23.33 -3.83 7.32
CA LEU A 403 -23.66 -2.60 6.59
C LEU A 403 -23.68 -2.81 5.08
N THR A 404 -22.70 -3.53 4.53
CA THR A 404 -22.65 -3.79 3.08
C THR A 404 -23.83 -4.65 2.61
N GLN A 405 -24.33 -5.58 3.43
CA GLN A 405 -25.51 -6.38 3.08
C GLN A 405 -26.81 -5.56 3.11
N LEU A 406 -26.93 -4.60 4.02
CA LEU A 406 -28.12 -3.74 4.13
C LEU A 406 -28.32 -2.81 2.92
N GLU A 407 -27.24 -2.36 2.28
CA GLU A 407 -27.29 -1.43 1.13
C GLU A 407 -27.96 -2.01 -0.13
N HIS A 408 -28.10 -3.33 -0.25
CA HIS A 408 -28.60 -3.99 -1.48
C HIS A 408 -30.12 -4.08 -1.56
N SER A 409 -30.85 -3.31 -0.77
CA SER A 409 -32.27 -3.53 -0.53
C SER A 409 -33.10 -2.24 -0.47
N SER A 410 -34.31 -2.33 -0.96
CA SER A 410 -35.29 -1.24 -0.92
C SER A 410 -36.39 -1.45 0.13
N GLN A 411 -36.39 -2.57 0.85
CA GLN A 411 -37.55 -3.09 1.57
C GLN A 411 -37.55 -2.87 3.09
N HIS A 412 -36.44 -2.42 3.69
CA HIS A 412 -36.37 -2.26 5.15
C HIS A 412 -36.40 -0.79 5.57
N PRO A 413 -37.10 -0.45 6.68
CA PRO A 413 -37.18 0.91 7.18
C PRO A 413 -35.78 1.45 7.51
N PRO A 414 -35.53 2.75 7.28
CA PRO A 414 -34.21 3.32 7.43
C PRO A 414 -33.78 3.28 8.90
N LEU A 415 -32.73 2.51 9.20
CA LEU A 415 -32.10 2.41 10.52
C LEU A 415 -31.25 3.66 10.86
N THR A 416 -31.70 4.84 10.44
CA THR A 416 -30.92 6.09 10.46
C THR A 416 -30.36 6.40 11.84
N SER A 417 -31.16 6.20 12.91
CA SER A 417 -30.70 6.42 14.28
C SER A 417 -29.62 5.43 14.71
N THR A 418 -29.77 4.14 14.38
CA THR A 418 -28.81 3.09 14.72
C THR A 418 -27.49 3.28 13.94
N LEU A 419 -27.60 3.58 12.65
CA LEU A 419 -26.45 3.88 11.79
C LEU A 419 -25.70 5.11 12.30
N ARG A 420 -26.40 6.21 12.59
CA ARG A 420 -25.77 7.41 13.15
C ARG A 420 -25.07 7.11 14.47
N ARG A 421 -25.71 6.39 15.41
CA ARG A 421 -25.10 6.00 16.69
C ARG A 421 -23.84 5.15 16.48
N LEU A 422 -23.87 4.22 15.53
CA LEU A 422 -22.71 3.40 15.18
C LEU A 422 -21.54 4.27 14.68
N GLY A 423 -21.82 5.17 13.75
CA GLY A 423 -20.80 6.09 13.24
C GLY A 423 -20.24 7.00 14.32
N GLU A 424 -21.09 7.48 15.23
CA GLU A 424 -20.69 8.33 16.36
C GLU A 424 -19.76 7.57 17.30
N GLU A 425 -20.05 6.30 17.63
CA GLU A 425 -19.23 5.45 18.49
C GLU A 425 -17.82 5.25 17.90
N VAL A 426 -17.74 4.97 16.61
CA VAL A 426 -16.46 4.82 15.89
C VAL A 426 -15.69 6.15 15.83
N SER A 427 -16.39 7.28 15.70
CA SER A 427 -15.81 8.62 15.60
C SER A 427 -15.35 9.22 16.94
N ARG A 428 -16.00 8.87 18.05
CA ARG A 428 -15.68 9.39 19.40
C ARG A 428 -14.73 8.47 20.18
N GLY A 429 -14.67 7.19 19.83
CA GLY A 429 -13.99 6.15 20.63
C GLY A 429 -14.82 5.77 21.88
N PRO A 430 -14.55 4.61 22.51
CA PRO A 430 -15.29 4.18 23.68
C PRO A 430 -14.98 5.09 24.87
N GLY A 431 -15.92 5.95 25.26
CA GLY A 431 -15.72 6.89 26.37
C GLY A 431 -16.97 7.67 26.75
N ASP A 432 -17.61 7.24 27.84
CA ASP A 432 -18.63 7.97 28.58
C ASP A 432 -17.98 9.07 29.44
N GLY A 433 -18.45 10.31 29.31
CA GLY A 433 -18.48 11.38 30.33
C GLY A 433 -17.25 11.81 31.16
N SER A 434 -16.13 11.08 31.23
CA SER A 434 -15.07 11.32 32.21
C SER A 434 -13.68 11.48 31.58
N LYS A 435 -13.22 12.74 31.54
CA LYS A 435 -11.86 13.33 31.64
C LYS A 435 -10.61 12.64 31.04
N THR A 436 -10.69 11.52 30.35
CA THR A 436 -9.56 10.90 29.64
C THR A 436 -9.99 10.63 28.21
N ARG A 437 -9.65 11.56 27.30
CA ARG A 437 -10.03 11.51 25.88
C ARG A 437 -9.33 10.31 25.21
N VAL A 438 -10.02 9.18 25.10
CA VAL A 438 -9.55 8.00 24.34
C VAL A 438 -9.48 8.38 22.85
N CYS A 439 -8.45 7.93 22.15
CA CYS A 439 -8.26 8.25 20.73
C CYS A 439 -9.37 7.58 19.89
N PRO A 440 -10.02 8.29 18.95
CA PRO A 440 -11.01 7.71 18.05
C PRO A 440 -10.50 6.46 17.32
N LEU A 441 -11.38 5.49 17.04
CA LEU A 441 -10.99 4.23 16.39
C LEU A 441 -10.40 4.46 14.99
N PHE A 442 -10.87 5.47 14.26
CA PHE A 442 -10.31 5.90 12.98
C PHE A 442 -8.98 6.68 13.09
N ARG A 443 -8.41 6.80 14.29
CA ARG A 443 -7.09 7.39 14.56
C ARG A 443 -6.14 6.43 15.29
N THR A 444 -6.49 5.14 15.36
CA THR A 444 -5.64 4.12 15.97
C THR A 444 -4.40 3.81 15.13
N ALA A 445 -3.36 3.28 15.77
CA ALA A 445 -2.12 2.86 15.10
C ALA A 445 -2.29 1.57 14.27
N CYS A 446 -3.31 0.74 14.59
CA CYS A 446 -3.62 -0.44 13.80
C CYS A 446 -4.31 -0.04 12.48
N LEU A 447 -3.58 -0.16 11.37
CA LEU A 447 -4.07 0.24 10.05
C LEU A 447 -5.40 -0.43 9.70
N HIS A 448 -5.57 -1.73 9.95
CA HIS A 448 -6.82 -2.44 9.61
C HIS A 448 -8.03 -1.91 10.41
N THR A 449 -7.88 -1.73 11.72
CA THR A 449 -8.94 -1.17 12.59
C THR A 449 -9.28 0.25 12.15
N ARG A 450 -8.27 1.07 11.88
CA ARG A 450 -8.43 2.43 11.37
C ARG A 450 -9.20 2.45 10.05
N PHE A 451 -8.80 1.61 9.10
CA PHE A 451 -9.38 1.53 7.77
C PHE A 451 -10.88 1.17 7.81
N LEU A 452 -11.24 0.11 8.55
CA LEU A 452 -12.64 -0.30 8.70
C LEU A 452 -13.48 0.76 9.41
N SER A 453 -12.92 1.36 10.46
CA SER A 453 -13.56 2.46 11.19
C SER A 453 -13.89 3.63 10.25
N THR A 454 -12.93 4.01 9.41
CA THR A 454 -13.10 5.04 8.39
C THR A 454 -14.23 4.69 7.41
N LEU A 455 -14.28 3.47 6.88
CA LEU A 455 -15.35 3.06 5.96
C LEU A 455 -16.73 3.02 6.62
N ILE A 456 -16.82 2.59 7.88
CA ILE A 456 -18.06 2.62 8.66
C ILE A 456 -18.53 4.07 8.80
N ILE A 457 -17.65 5.02 9.14
CA ILE A 457 -17.99 6.44 9.22
C ILE A 457 -18.54 6.95 7.88
N LEU A 458 -17.87 6.65 6.75
CA LEU A 458 -18.33 7.07 5.42
C LEU A 458 -19.73 6.54 5.05
N LYS A 459 -20.13 5.38 5.58
CA LYS A 459 -21.45 4.76 5.34
C LYS A 459 -22.54 5.24 6.30
N THR A 460 -22.18 5.83 7.44
CA THR A 460 -23.13 6.03 8.56
C THR A 460 -23.29 7.47 9.02
N ILE A 461 -22.31 8.32 8.78
CA ILE A 461 -22.30 9.73 9.20
C ILE A 461 -22.56 10.65 8.01
N SER A 462 -23.30 11.73 8.24
CA SER A 462 -23.56 12.77 7.23
C SER A 462 -22.89 14.12 7.53
N GLN A 463 -22.26 14.26 8.71
CA GLN A 463 -21.55 15.47 9.11
C GLN A 463 -20.29 15.68 8.25
N ALA A 464 -20.22 16.80 7.53
CA ALA A 464 -19.18 17.03 6.52
C ALA A 464 -17.77 17.16 7.11
N ASP A 465 -17.61 17.74 8.28
CA ASP A 465 -16.32 17.87 8.97
C ASP A 465 -15.76 16.52 9.42
N VAL A 466 -16.62 15.62 9.88
CA VAL A 466 -16.23 14.25 10.26
C VAL A 466 -15.90 13.42 9.01
N LEU A 467 -16.72 13.54 7.95
CA LEU A 467 -16.48 12.86 6.68
C LEU A 467 -15.18 13.33 6.00
N ALA A 468 -14.88 14.62 6.03
CA ALA A 468 -13.62 15.15 5.50
C ALA A 468 -12.41 14.56 6.23
N GLN A 469 -12.45 14.53 7.57
CA GLN A 469 -11.37 13.91 8.36
C GLN A 469 -11.24 12.40 8.08
N ALA A 470 -12.36 11.70 7.89
CA ALA A 470 -12.35 10.28 7.53
C ALA A 470 -11.72 10.07 6.14
N LEU A 471 -12.03 10.93 5.16
CA LEU A 471 -11.41 10.88 3.84
C LEU A 471 -9.92 11.21 3.88
N ASP A 472 -9.49 12.18 4.69
CA ASP A 472 -8.06 12.49 4.87
C ASP A 472 -7.28 11.30 5.45
N VAL A 473 -7.86 10.63 6.45
CA VAL A 473 -7.30 9.40 7.01
C VAL A 473 -7.26 8.28 5.96
N LEU A 474 -8.34 8.08 5.20
CA LEU A 474 -8.39 7.07 4.14
C LEU A 474 -7.32 7.34 3.09
N HIS A 475 -7.18 8.60 2.65
CA HIS A 475 -6.16 9.05 1.71
C HIS A 475 -4.75 8.77 2.24
N GLY A 476 -4.50 9.03 3.52
CA GLY A 476 -3.24 8.67 4.17
C GLY A 476 -2.97 7.16 4.17
N ASP A 477 -3.99 6.35 4.43
CA ASP A 477 -3.86 4.90 4.51
C ASP A 477 -3.55 4.26 3.15
N VAL A 478 -4.21 4.72 2.08
CA VAL A 478 -4.00 4.19 0.72
C VAL A 478 -2.69 4.62 0.05
N LYS A 479 -1.84 5.40 0.73
CA LYS A 479 -0.45 5.62 0.32
C LYS A 479 0.44 4.39 0.55
N THR A 480 0.01 3.50 1.45
CA THR A 480 0.72 2.27 1.75
C THR A 480 0.15 1.13 0.91
N ASP A 481 1.01 0.18 0.55
CA ASP A 481 0.61 -1.00 -0.20
C ASP A 481 -0.45 -1.83 0.56
N GLU A 482 -0.27 -2.02 1.87
CA GLU A 482 -1.26 -2.69 2.73
C GLU A 482 -2.62 -1.96 2.70
N GLY A 483 -2.63 -0.63 2.77
CA GLY A 483 -3.85 0.16 2.68
C GLY A 483 -4.55 0.05 1.33
N GLN A 484 -3.80 0.01 0.22
CA GLN A 484 -4.36 -0.25 -1.11
C GLN A 484 -4.99 -1.65 -1.20
N ALA A 485 -4.34 -2.67 -0.63
CA ALA A 485 -4.89 -4.01 -0.55
C ALA A 485 -6.19 -4.05 0.27
N LEU A 486 -6.27 -3.32 1.40
CA LEU A 486 -7.50 -3.21 2.17
C LEU A 486 -8.61 -2.46 1.41
N PHE A 487 -8.26 -1.41 0.66
CA PHE A 487 -9.21 -0.66 -0.17
C PHE A 487 -9.96 -1.59 -1.12
N LEU A 488 -9.21 -2.46 -1.81
CA LEU A 488 -9.76 -3.46 -2.73
C LEU A 488 -10.52 -4.55 -1.98
N LYS A 489 -9.94 -5.11 -0.91
CA LYS A 489 -10.55 -6.18 -0.10
C LYS A 489 -11.92 -5.78 0.44
N TYR A 490 -12.09 -4.54 0.88
CA TYR A 490 -13.33 -4.04 1.45
C TYR A 490 -14.22 -3.32 0.44
N ARG A 491 -13.88 -3.32 -0.86
CA ARG A 491 -14.63 -2.62 -1.92
C ARG A 491 -14.91 -1.16 -1.56
N ALA A 492 -13.91 -0.49 -0.99
CA ALA A 492 -14.03 0.88 -0.46
C ALA A 492 -14.48 1.91 -1.51
N LEU A 493 -14.24 1.64 -2.80
CA LEU A 493 -14.72 2.45 -3.92
C LEU A 493 -16.20 2.80 -3.80
N VAL A 494 -17.06 1.86 -3.40
CA VAL A 494 -18.51 2.10 -3.30
C VAL A 494 -18.85 3.16 -2.25
N ALA A 495 -18.13 3.16 -1.11
CA ALA A 495 -18.31 4.15 -0.06
C ALA A 495 -17.83 5.54 -0.51
N VAL A 496 -16.67 5.62 -1.19
CA VAL A 496 -16.15 6.88 -1.74
C VAL A 496 -17.10 7.46 -2.81
N LEU A 497 -17.63 6.60 -3.70
CA LEU A 497 -18.62 7.01 -4.71
C LEU A 497 -19.92 7.51 -4.08
N ALA A 498 -20.35 6.96 -2.94
CA ALA A 498 -21.52 7.46 -2.22
C ALA A 498 -21.31 8.90 -1.71
N VAL A 499 -20.13 9.21 -1.19
CA VAL A 499 -19.78 10.57 -0.76
C VAL A 499 -19.71 11.53 -1.95
N LEU A 500 -19.11 11.10 -3.07
CA LEU A 500 -19.07 11.88 -4.30
C LEU A 500 -20.47 12.19 -4.84
N ARG A 501 -21.37 11.19 -4.83
CA ARG A 501 -22.77 11.35 -5.28
C ARG A 501 -23.55 12.34 -4.42
N ALA A 502 -23.23 12.47 -3.14
CA ALA A 502 -23.88 13.45 -2.26
C ALA A 502 -23.57 14.91 -2.69
N GLY A 503 -22.48 15.14 -3.43
CA GLY A 503 -22.22 16.44 -4.07
C GLY A 503 -21.78 17.56 -3.14
N SER A 504 -21.47 17.27 -1.88
CA SER A 504 -21.03 18.26 -0.88
C SER A 504 -19.71 18.91 -1.30
N PRO A 505 -19.65 20.24 -1.55
CA PRO A 505 -18.47 20.89 -2.15
C PRO A 505 -17.15 20.64 -1.39
N GLY A 506 -17.21 20.63 -0.05
CA GLY A 506 -16.03 20.39 0.80
C GLY A 506 -15.57 18.93 0.85
N LEU A 507 -16.34 17.97 0.33
CA LEU A 507 -16.01 16.54 0.33
C LEU A 507 -15.53 16.04 -1.03
N LEU A 508 -15.82 16.77 -2.12
CA LEU A 508 -15.45 16.35 -3.47
C LEU A 508 -13.94 16.24 -3.64
N ALA A 509 -13.17 17.24 -3.20
CA ALA A 509 -11.71 17.21 -3.30
C ALA A 509 -11.07 16.04 -2.54
N PRO A 510 -11.30 15.87 -1.22
CA PRO A 510 -10.72 14.75 -0.48
C PRO A 510 -11.13 13.38 -1.04
N ALA A 511 -12.38 13.23 -1.51
CA ALA A 511 -12.84 11.97 -2.10
C ALA A 511 -12.16 11.66 -3.44
N VAL A 512 -11.98 12.65 -4.31
CA VAL A 512 -11.23 12.48 -5.56
C VAL A 512 -9.75 12.21 -5.29
N ASP A 513 -9.17 12.81 -4.26
CA ASP A 513 -7.77 12.58 -3.87
C ASP A 513 -7.51 11.14 -3.43
N VAL A 514 -8.44 10.52 -2.70
CA VAL A 514 -8.40 9.06 -2.41
C VAL A 514 -8.37 8.23 -3.70
N LEU A 515 -9.23 8.54 -4.67
CA LEU A 515 -9.30 7.80 -5.94
C LEU A 515 -8.03 7.99 -6.78
N LEU A 516 -7.50 9.22 -6.83
CA LEU A 516 -6.24 9.51 -7.50
C LEU A 516 -5.08 8.75 -6.87
N GLN A 517 -5.01 8.71 -5.54
CA GLN A 517 -3.98 7.97 -4.82
C GLN A 517 -4.06 6.45 -5.07
N MET A 518 -5.27 5.89 -5.24
CA MET A 518 -5.42 4.49 -5.67
C MET A 518 -5.06 4.26 -7.15
N SER A 519 -5.08 5.31 -7.96
CA SER A 519 -4.73 5.26 -9.40
C SER A 519 -3.23 5.48 -9.69
N SER A 520 -2.44 5.81 -8.67
CA SER A 520 -0.99 5.95 -8.80
C SER A 520 -0.34 4.61 -9.12
N GLU A 521 0.84 4.65 -9.74
CA GLU A 521 1.59 3.45 -10.11
C GLU A 521 1.85 2.56 -8.90
N SER A 522 1.31 1.35 -8.94
CA SER A 522 1.41 0.34 -7.88
C SER A 522 0.93 -1.02 -8.40
N ARG A 523 1.26 -2.10 -7.70
CA ARG A 523 0.76 -3.45 -8.03
C ARG A 523 -0.75 -3.60 -7.89
N HIS A 524 -1.41 -2.70 -7.16
CA HIS A 524 -2.85 -2.71 -6.93
C HIS A 524 -3.63 -1.86 -7.95
N GLN A 525 -2.94 -0.98 -8.69
CA GLN A 525 -3.55 -0.09 -9.69
C GLN A 525 -4.41 -0.83 -10.73
N PRO A 526 -3.98 -1.96 -11.33
CA PRO A 526 -4.79 -2.63 -12.37
C PRO A 526 -6.14 -3.11 -11.82
N VAL A 527 -6.14 -3.71 -10.63
CA VAL A 527 -7.35 -4.21 -9.95
C VAL A 527 -8.27 -3.06 -9.51
N PHE A 528 -7.68 -1.93 -9.10
CA PHE A 528 -8.43 -0.71 -8.80
C PHE A 528 -9.12 -0.13 -10.04
N LEU A 529 -8.40 -0.01 -11.17
CA LEU A 529 -8.99 0.49 -12.42
C LEU A 529 -10.06 -0.47 -12.95
N GLU A 530 -9.90 -1.77 -12.77
CA GLU A 530 -10.94 -2.76 -13.05
C GLU A 530 -12.18 -2.55 -12.16
N SER A 531 -11.99 -2.26 -10.86
CA SER A 531 -13.10 -1.92 -9.96
C SER A 531 -13.84 -0.64 -10.39
N CYS A 532 -13.11 0.34 -10.93
CA CYS A 532 -13.68 1.57 -11.50
C CYS A 532 -14.35 1.36 -12.87
N SER A 533 -14.10 0.23 -13.54
CA SER A 533 -14.67 -0.12 -14.84
C SER A 533 -16.13 -0.62 -14.71
N SER A 534 -16.98 0.19 -14.08
CA SER A 534 -18.37 -0.13 -13.77
C SER A 534 -19.33 1.01 -14.10
N GLU A 535 -20.58 0.70 -14.42
CA GLU A 535 -21.60 1.73 -14.70
C GLU A 535 -21.80 2.70 -13.51
N GLN A 536 -21.68 2.20 -12.27
CA GLN A 536 -21.85 3.02 -11.08
C GLN A 536 -20.81 4.15 -11.01
N PHE A 537 -19.55 3.84 -11.32
CA PHE A 537 -18.48 4.81 -11.36
C PHE A 537 -18.71 5.85 -12.46
N PHE A 538 -18.95 5.38 -13.69
CA PHE A 538 -19.09 6.27 -14.84
C PHE A 538 -20.32 7.17 -14.73
N ARG A 539 -21.45 6.66 -14.25
CA ARG A 539 -22.64 7.49 -13.94
C ARG A 539 -22.34 8.54 -12.87
N CYS A 540 -21.60 8.18 -11.82
CA CYS A 540 -21.22 9.12 -10.76
C CYS A 540 -20.35 10.26 -11.29
N VAL A 541 -19.29 9.94 -12.05
CA VAL A 541 -18.40 10.96 -12.62
C VAL A 541 -19.12 11.82 -13.66
N SER A 542 -19.99 11.21 -14.46
CA SER A 542 -20.83 11.90 -15.45
C SER A 542 -21.78 12.90 -14.82
N LEU A 543 -22.37 12.57 -13.66
CA LEU A 543 -23.19 13.51 -12.89
C LEU A 543 -22.37 14.66 -12.29
N LEU A 544 -21.18 14.36 -11.77
CA LEU A 544 -20.29 15.39 -11.20
C LEU A 544 -19.83 16.39 -12.26
N LEU A 545 -19.35 15.90 -13.40
CA LEU A 545 -18.80 16.73 -14.47
C LEU A 545 -19.84 17.66 -15.10
N ARG A 546 -21.11 17.27 -15.14
CA ARG A 546 -22.21 18.12 -15.61
C ARG A 546 -22.61 19.22 -14.61
N ASN A 547 -22.06 19.23 -13.40
CA ASN A 547 -22.35 20.30 -12.44
C ASN A 547 -21.60 21.59 -12.86
N PRO A 548 -22.30 22.66 -13.26
CA PRO A 548 -21.66 23.88 -13.75
C PRO A 548 -20.88 24.64 -12.65
N ARG A 549 -21.08 24.30 -11.38
CA ARG A 549 -20.35 24.88 -10.24
C ARG A 549 -19.15 24.04 -9.81
N LEU A 550 -18.83 22.97 -10.53
CA LEU A 550 -17.69 22.13 -10.20
C LEU A 550 -16.39 22.91 -10.38
N ASN A 551 -15.53 22.88 -9.37
CA ASN A 551 -14.24 23.55 -9.43
C ASN A 551 -13.37 22.97 -10.56
N LEU A 552 -12.75 23.84 -11.37
CA LEU A 552 -11.94 23.41 -12.52
C LEU A 552 -10.77 22.50 -12.14
N GLY A 553 -10.14 22.70 -10.97
CA GLY A 553 -9.10 21.81 -10.47
C GLY A 553 -9.62 20.40 -10.15
N LEU A 554 -10.90 20.25 -9.80
CA LEU A 554 -11.53 18.92 -9.68
C LEU A 554 -11.76 18.27 -11.04
N VAL A 555 -12.13 19.06 -12.05
CA VAL A 555 -12.27 18.58 -13.43
C VAL A 555 -10.93 18.06 -13.95
N GLU A 556 -9.84 18.81 -13.73
CA GLU A 556 -8.48 18.36 -14.04
C GLU A 556 -8.14 17.04 -13.34
N LYS A 557 -8.39 16.93 -12.03
CA LYS A 557 -8.17 15.68 -11.27
C LYS A 557 -8.99 14.50 -11.80
N LEU A 558 -10.27 14.71 -12.09
CA LEU A 558 -11.14 13.67 -12.67
C LEU A 558 -10.70 13.28 -14.08
N SER A 559 -10.18 14.22 -14.87
CA SER A 559 -9.65 13.94 -16.22
C SER A 559 -8.49 12.97 -16.19
N VAL A 560 -7.63 13.00 -15.16
CA VAL A 560 -6.52 12.04 -14.99
C VAL A 560 -7.04 10.61 -14.79
N LEU A 561 -8.08 10.43 -13.95
CA LEU A 561 -8.72 9.14 -13.75
C LEU A 561 -9.39 8.64 -15.03
N LEU A 562 -10.12 9.51 -15.71
CA LEU A 562 -10.80 9.19 -16.96
C LEU A 562 -9.80 8.86 -18.08
N GLN A 563 -8.65 9.53 -18.15
CA GLN A 563 -7.57 9.21 -19.08
C GLN A 563 -7.06 7.79 -18.85
N LYS A 564 -6.75 7.41 -17.60
CA LYS A 564 -6.36 6.03 -17.25
C LYS A 564 -7.45 5.00 -17.57
N LEU A 565 -8.72 5.35 -17.41
CA LEU A 565 -9.83 4.44 -17.73
C LEU A 565 -10.11 4.34 -19.23
N SER A 566 -9.80 5.38 -20.01
CA SER A 566 -9.98 5.41 -21.46
C SER A 566 -9.00 4.49 -22.20
N SER A 567 -7.81 4.25 -21.65
CA SER A 567 -6.84 3.31 -22.23
C SER A 567 -7.28 1.85 -22.14
N ILE A 568 -8.24 1.55 -21.26
CA ILE A 568 -8.83 0.21 -21.12
C ILE A 568 -9.91 0.05 -22.19
N ARG A 569 -9.61 -0.70 -23.26
CA ARG A 569 -10.50 -0.89 -24.42
C ARG A 569 -11.93 -1.29 -24.06
N LYS A 570 -12.14 -2.16 -23.06
CA LYS A 570 -13.49 -2.59 -22.62
C LYS A 570 -14.36 -1.45 -22.06
N ASN A 571 -13.76 -0.34 -21.62
CA ASN A 571 -14.48 0.78 -21.02
C ASN A 571 -15.11 1.73 -22.04
N ARG A 572 -14.79 1.61 -23.34
CA ARG A 572 -15.35 2.49 -24.38
C ARG A 572 -16.89 2.56 -24.31
N ARG A 573 -17.55 1.42 -24.15
CA ARG A 573 -19.01 1.34 -23.98
C ARG A 573 -19.51 2.09 -22.73
N LEU A 574 -18.74 2.12 -21.65
CA LEU A 574 -19.13 2.85 -20.42
C LEU A 574 -19.06 4.38 -20.61
N PHE A 575 -18.09 4.87 -21.39
CA PHE A 575 -18.02 6.27 -21.83
C PHE A 575 -19.20 6.64 -22.73
N GLU A 576 -19.64 5.71 -23.58
CA GLU A 576 -20.80 5.87 -24.48
C GLU A 576 -22.12 5.91 -23.71
N VAL A 577 -22.40 4.88 -22.90
CA VAL A 577 -23.64 4.75 -22.12
C VAL A 577 -23.81 5.89 -21.12
N SER A 578 -22.71 6.44 -20.60
CA SER A 578 -22.77 7.59 -19.67
C SER A 578 -22.71 8.95 -20.38
N SER A 579 -22.66 8.95 -21.72
CA SER A 579 -22.49 10.12 -22.59
C SER A 579 -21.33 11.03 -22.17
N LEU A 580 -20.30 10.44 -21.56
CA LEU A 580 -19.12 11.17 -21.08
C LEU A 580 -18.25 11.63 -22.25
N HIS A 581 -18.15 10.81 -23.30
CA HIS A 581 -17.37 11.14 -24.50
C HIS A 581 -17.85 12.45 -25.16
N LEU A 582 -19.17 12.66 -25.31
CA LEU A 582 -19.72 13.91 -25.86
C LEU A 582 -19.39 15.12 -24.98
N PHE A 583 -19.55 14.97 -23.67
CA PHE A 583 -19.28 16.05 -22.72
C PHE A 583 -17.79 16.43 -22.69
N LEU A 584 -16.90 15.44 -22.73
CA LEU A 584 -15.45 15.68 -22.77
C LEU A 584 -15.01 16.27 -24.11
N GLN A 585 -15.69 15.94 -25.21
CA GLN A 585 -15.44 16.54 -26.52
C GLN A 585 -15.85 18.02 -26.56
N GLU A 586 -17.03 18.36 -26.05
CA GLU A 586 -17.47 19.76 -25.90
C GLU A 586 -16.54 20.54 -24.96
N MET A 587 -16.15 19.92 -23.85
CA MET A 587 -15.18 20.50 -22.92
C MET A 587 -13.83 20.75 -23.59
N HIS A 588 -13.34 19.84 -24.43
CA HIS A 588 -12.10 20.03 -25.18
C HIS A 588 -12.19 21.19 -26.19
N GLN A 589 -13.34 21.37 -26.85
CA GLN A 589 -13.55 22.48 -27.80
C GLN A 589 -13.62 23.84 -27.13
N THR A 590 -14.16 23.90 -25.90
CA THR A 590 -14.35 25.13 -25.13
C THR A 590 -13.25 25.39 -24.10
N ALA A 591 -12.29 24.47 -23.96
CA ALA A 591 -11.21 24.58 -22.98
C ALA A 591 -10.30 25.77 -23.28
N ASP A 592 -9.95 26.52 -22.24
CA ASP A 592 -8.96 27.59 -22.32
C ASP A 592 -7.59 26.99 -22.74
N PRO A 593 -6.98 27.45 -23.85
CA PRO A 593 -5.68 26.96 -24.32
C PRO A 593 -4.55 27.10 -23.29
N THR A 594 -4.67 28.02 -22.32
CA THR A 594 -3.69 28.16 -21.24
C THR A 594 -3.68 26.99 -20.27
N ARG A 595 -4.74 26.15 -20.27
CA ARG A 595 -4.90 24.96 -19.43
C ARG A 595 -4.31 23.71 -20.09
N ALA A 596 -3.02 23.77 -20.42
CA ALA A 596 -2.31 22.71 -21.14
C ALA A 596 -2.54 21.30 -20.53
N PHE A 597 -2.53 21.17 -19.21
CA PHE A 597 -2.72 19.88 -18.55
C PHE A 597 -4.11 19.27 -18.80
N LEU A 598 -5.17 20.07 -18.68
CA LEU A 598 -6.54 19.61 -18.95
C LEU A 598 -6.67 19.22 -20.42
N THR A 599 -6.20 20.08 -21.32
CA THR A 599 -6.26 19.85 -22.77
C THR A 599 -5.55 18.56 -23.14
N ILE A 600 -4.33 18.32 -22.65
CA ILE A 600 -3.57 17.09 -22.91
C ILE A 600 -4.33 15.83 -22.45
N ASN A 601 -4.94 15.87 -21.26
CA ASN A 601 -5.70 14.73 -20.74
C ASN A 601 -6.95 14.48 -21.59
N LEU A 602 -7.69 15.54 -21.97
CA LEU A 602 -8.86 15.44 -22.82
C LEU A 602 -8.50 14.91 -24.21
N SER A 603 -7.44 15.42 -24.84
CA SER A 603 -6.95 14.91 -26.13
C SER A 603 -6.58 13.44 -26.04
N SER A 604 -5.92 13.02 -24.96
CA SER A 604 -5.57 11.61 -24.73
C SER A 604 -6.80 10.72 -24.58
N ILE A 605 -7.83 11.19 -23.86
CA ILE A 605 -9.09 10.45 -23.71
C ILE A 605 -9.77 10.29 -25.08
N LEU A 606 -9.92 11.39 -25.83
CA LEU A 606 -10.58 11.37 -27.14
C LEU A 606 -9.81 10.50 -28.14
N PHE A 607 -8.48 10.55 -28.13
CA PHE A 607 -7.64 9.66 -28.92
C PHE A 607 -7.88 8.18 -28.58
N ASN A 608 -7.85 7.82 -27.29
CA ASN A 608 -8.07 6.43 -26.85
C ASN A 608 -9.48 5.90 -27.20
N LEU A 609 -10.47 6.80 -27.24
CA LEU A 609 -11.85 6.47 -27.64
C LEU A 609 -12.04 6.43 -29.17
N GLY A 610 -11.03 6.83 -29.96
CA GLY A 610 -11.12 6.92 -31.41
C GLY A 610 -11.98 8.08 -31.91
N LEU A 611 -12.06 9.17 -31.13
CA LEU A 611 -12.90 10.35 -31.39
C LEU A 611 -12.10 11.60 -31.78
N ASN A 612 -10.79 11.49 -31.97
CA ASN A 612 -10.03 12.59 -32.55
C ASN A 612 -10.53 12.83 -33.99
N SER A 613 -11.23 13.93 -34.18
CA SER A 613 -11.38 14.55 -35.49
C SER A 613 -9.98 14.78 -36.04
N ARG A 614 -9.68 14.19 -37.20
CA ARG A 614 -8.66 14.73 -38.11
C ARG A 614 -9.09 16.18 -38.40
N SER A 615 -8.50 17.13 -37.68
CA SER A 615 -8.48 18.54 -38.07
C SER A 615 -7.33 18.74 -39.04
#